data_AF-A0A968YD99-F1
#
_entry.id   AF-A0A968YD99-F1
#
_cell.length_a   1.000
_cell.length_b   1.000
_cell.length_c   1.000
_cell.angle_alpha   90.00
_cell.angle_beta   90.00
_cell.angle_gamma   90.00
#
_symmetry.space_group_name_H-M   'P 1'
#
loop_
_entity.id
_entity.type
_entity.pdbx_description
1 polymer ?
#
loop_
_entity_poly.entity_id
_entity_poly.type
_entity_poly.pdbx_seq_one_letter_code
_entity_poly.pdbx_strand_id
1 'polypeptide(L)'
;MIKPKLVVVFVSAIALPLIATPQITAQPPKPFPILAQTPQPATPPSSPASALKLSPEQEVQLKKIDALLQAQIQSVLTPRQWKELQALQASGTSKNVALDKLKLSPTQITQLKEIEAIAQQRFLSILTPAQKQQLQKSQLSPTPVPTPISPALAALNLTADQKVQVQQIDTLVQAQVQSILKPDQWKRLQALQSAGNTTAEALTQLNLSDQQKSQLQEVEALAQQRLLSILTDAQKKTLQQQKQP
;
A
#
# COMPACT_ATOMS: atom_id res chain seq x y z
N MET A 1 35.51 -19.34 -45.36
CA MET A 1 36.38 -18.28 -44.81
C MET A 1 35.53 -17.04 -44.55
N ILE A 2 35.38 -16.63 -43.29
CA ILE A 2 35.24 -15.27 -42.74
C ILE A 2 35.33 -15.44 -41.21
N LYS A 3 36.09 -14.55 -40.56
CA LYS A 3 36.65 -14.63 -39.19
C LYS A 3 35.66 -14.17 -38.10
N PRO A 4 35.65 -14.75 -36.88
CA PRO A 4 34.99 -14.12 -35.72
C PRO A 4 35.91 -13.09 -35.04
N LYS A 5 35.36 -11.92 -34.70
CA LYS A 5 36.01 -10.89 -33.87
C LYS A 5 35.69 -11.14 -32.40
N LEU A 6 36.75 -11.26 -31.60
CA LEU A 6 36.75 -11.31 -30.15
C LEU A 6 36.64 -9.88 -29.60
N VAL A 7 35.75 -9.62 -28.63
CA VAL A 7 35.78 -8.39 -27.84
C VAL A 7 35.74 -8.76 -26.35
N VAL A 8 36.59 -8.05 -25.62
CA VAL A 8 37.25 -8.37 -24.36
C VAL A 8 36.35 -8.19 -23.13
N VAL A 9 36.45 -9.12 -22.19
CA VAL A 9 35.94 -9.05 -20.82
C VAL A 9 36.91 -8.25 -19.97
N PHE A 10 36.47 -7.16 -19.34
CA PHE A 10 37.23 -6.47 -18.29
C PHE A 10 36.88 -7.05 -16.92
N VAL A 11 37.84 -7.75 -16.33
CA VAL A 11 37.86 -8.10 -14.90
C VAL A 11 38.64 -6.99 -14.19
N SER A 12 37.97 -6.16 -13.41
CA SER A 12 38.64 -5.18 -12.54
C SER A 12 38.61 -5.68 -11.10
N ALA A 13 39.78 -6.04 -10.58
CA ALA A 13 40.03 -6.29 -9.18
C ALA A 13 40.06 -4.96 -8.41
N ILE A 14 39.28 -4.83 -7.34
CA ILE A 14 39.35 -3.68 -6.42
C ILE A 14 40.11 -4.15 -5.18
N ALA A 15 41.31 -3.60 -4.97
CA ALA A 15 42.09 -3.78 -3.75
C ALA A 15 41.56 -2.83 -2.65
N LEU A 16 41.34 -3.35 -1.44
CA LEU A 16 41.00 -2.55 -0.25
C LEU A 16 42.27 -1.93 0.37
N PRO A 17 42.28 -0.63 0.73
CA PRO A 17 43.22 -0.10 1.70
C PRO A 17 42.66 -0.19 3.14
N LEU A 18 43.50 -0.71 4.05
CA LEU A 18 43.35 -0.62 5.51
C LEU A 18 43.59 0.83 5.96
N ILE A 19 42.66 1.40 6.74
CA ILE A 19 42.84 2.71 7.37
C ILE A 19 42.99 2.51 8.89
N ALA A 20 44.11 3.02 9.40
CA ALA A 20 44.54 2.97 10.79
C ALA A 20 43.71 3.86 11.72
N THR A 21 43.53 3.41 12.96
CA THR A 21 42.88 4.10 14.08
C THR A 21 43.80 5.15 14.72
N PRO A 22 43.33 6.40 14.95
CA PRO A 22 43.93 7.26 15.97
C PRO A 22 43.24 7.07 17.33
N GLN A 23 44.04 6.83 18.37
CA GLN A 23 43.63 6.95 19.77
C GLN A 23 43.47 8.43 20.14
N ILE A 24 42.38 8.80 20.82
CA ILE A 24 42.23 10.10 21.48
C ILE A 24 42.12 9.87 22.99
N THR A 25 43.04 10.50 23.72
CA THR A 25 43.17 10.55 25.17
C THR A 25 42.06 11.41 25.80
N ALA A 26 41.56 11.00 26.97
CA ALA A 26 40.52 11.69 27.73
C ALA A 26 41.02 12.92 28.50
N GLN A 27 40.24 14.01 28.51
CA GLN A 27 40.31 15.10 29.49
C GLN A 27 38.88 15.62 29.78
N PRO A 28 38.52 16.00 31.01
CA PRO A 28 37.13 16.22 31.42
C PRO A 28 36.66 17.67 31.19
N PRO A 29 35.45 17.91 30.67
CA PRO A 29 34.91 19.27 30.57
C PRO A 29 34.33 19.74 31.91
N LYS A 30 34.81 20.92 32.37
CA LYS A 30 34.15 21.74 33.39
C LYS A 30 32.95 22.49 32.77
N PRO A 31 31.92 22.79 33.58
CA PRO A 31 30.58 23.14 33.09
C PRO A 31 30.42 24.63 32.80
N PHE A 32 29.73 24.95 31.69
CA PHE A 32 29.14 26.25 31.41
C PHE A 32 27.68 26.07 30.97
N PRO A 33 26.81 27.08 31.19
CA PRO A 33 25.47 26.88 31.70
C PRO A 33 24.44 26.54 30.61
N ILE A 34 23.48 25.72 31.04
CA ILE A 34 22.27 25.32 30.33
C ILE A 34 21.37 26.54 30.11
N LEU A 35 21.21 26.94 28.85
CA LEU A 35 19.94 27.51 28.40
C LEU A 35 19.06 26.33 28.00
N ALA A 36 18.09 26.02 28.86
CA ALA A 36 17.11 24.97 28.63
C ALA A 36 16.26 25.32 27.39
N GLN A 37 16.56 24.68 26.27
CA GLN A 37 15.58 24.41 25.23
C GLN A 37 15.43 22.89 25.18
N THR A 38 14.41 22.40 25.88
CA THR A 38 13.86 21.07 25.67
C THR A 38 13.67 20.84 24.17
N PRO A 39 14.28 19.81 23.57
CA PRO A 39 13.83 19.30 22.29
C PRO A 39 12.40 18.81 22.50
N GLN A 40 11.44 19.61 22.08
CA GLN A 40 10.05 19.21 21.99
C GLN A 40 10.03 17.99 21.05
N PRO A 41 9.64 16.79 21.50
CA PRO A 41 9.52 15.65 20.62
C PRO A 41 8.47 16.00 19.58
N ALA A 42 8.90 16.15 18.32
CA ALA A 42 7.98 16.16 17.20
C ALA A 42 7.20 14.85 17.28
N THR A 43 5.93 14.94 17.67
CA THR A 43 5.01 13.81 17.67
C THR A 43 5.02 13.23 16.25
N PRO A 44 5.42 11.96 16.06
CA PRO A 44 5.30 11.34 14.76
C PRO A 44 3.81 11.35 14.39
N PRO A 45 3.46 11.58 13.11
CA PRO A 45 2.08 11.54 12.66
C PRO A 45 1.45 10.21 13.07
N SER A 46 0.34 10.29 13.81
CA SER A 46 -0.42 9.18 14.35
C SER A 46 -0.96 8.27 13.25
N SER A 47 -0.10 7.40 12.73
CA SER A 47 -0.51 6.30 11.87
C SER A 47 -1.14 5.22 12.76
N PRO A 48 -2.17 4.47 12.31
CA PRO A 48 -2.76 3.37 13.08
C PRO A 48 -1.73 2.28 13.46
N ALA A 49 -0.59 2.24 12.75
CA ALA A 49 0.56 1.42 13.09
C ALA A 49 1.26 1.85 14.40
N SER A 50 1.25 3.13 14.76
CA SER A 50 1.85 3.64 16.02
C SER A 50 1.07 3.20 17.26
N ALA A 51 -0.18 2.76 17.10
CA ALA A 51 -0.99 2.16 18.16
C ALA A 51 -0.67 0.66 18.37
N LEU A 52 0.06 0.04 17.44
CA LEU A 52 0.55 -1.33 17.59
C LEU A 52 1.85 -1.30 18.36
N LYS A 53 1.95 -2.10 19.42
CA LYS A 53 3.23 -2.37 20.08
C LYS A 53 4.05 -3.28 19.15
N LEU A 54 4.80 -2.68 18.23
CA LEU A 54 5.70 -3.40 17.33
C LEU A 54 6.93 -3.87 18.10
N SER A 55 7.45 -5.06 17.79
CA SER A 55 8.74 -5.51 18.29
C SER A 55 9.89 -4.79 17.58
N PRO A 56 11.10 -4.74 18.17
CA PRO A 56 12.25 -4.10 17.52
C PRO A 56 12.55 -4.67 16.12
N GLU A 57 12.36 -5.98 15.94
CA GLU A 57 12.52 -6.64 14.65
C GLU A 57 11.46 -6.21 13.63
N GLN A 58 10.20 -6.06 14.07
CA GLN A 58 9.10 -5.55 13.25
C GLN A 58 9.34 -4.10 12.83
N GLU A 59 9.87 -3.25 13.71
CA GLU A 59 10.22 -1.85 13.39
C GLU A 59 11.32 -1.77 12.32
N VAL A 60 12.33 -2.64 12.38
CA VAL A 60 13.37 -2.73 11.35
C VAL A 60 12.77 -3.16 10.01
N GLN A 61 11.87 -4.15 10.00
CA GLN A 61 11.18 -4.58 8.79
C GLN A 61 10.28 -3.47 8.23
N LEU A 62 9.58 -2.74 9.09
CA LEU A 62 8.75 -1.60 8.69
C LEU A 62 9.60 -0.51 8.02
N LYS A 63 10.74 -0.12 8.61
CA LYS A 63 11.68 0.83 7.99
C LYS A 63 12.16 0.38 6.60
N LYS A 64 12.38 -0.92 6.39
CA LYS A 64 12.72 -1.46 5.07
C LYS A 64 11.56 -1.33 4.09
N ILE A 65 10.33 -1.60 4.53
CA ILE A 65 9.12 -1.43 3.72
C ILE A 65 8.96 0.05 3.32
N ASP A 66 9.11 0.98 4.27
CA ASP A 66 9.05 2.42 4.02
C ASP A 66 10.13 2.87 3.03
N ALA A 67 11.37 2.42 3.19
CA ALA A 67 12.45 2.78 2.27
C ALA A 67 12.19 2.26 0.84
N LEU A 68 11.70 1.02 0.70
CA LEU A 68 11.33 0.45 -0.59
C LEU A 68 10.13 1.14 -1.22
N LEU A 69 9.13 1.48 -0.40
CA LEU A 69 7.95 2.24 -0.81
C LEU A 69 8.38 3.62 -1.33
N GLN A 70 9.22 4.32 -0.59
CA GLN A 70 9.73 5.63 -0.98
C GLN A 70 10.48 5.59 -2.31
N ALA A 71 11.37 4.61 -2.49
CA ALA A 71 12.11 4.43 -3.73
C ALA A 71 11.19 4.16 -4.94
N GLN A 72 10.18 3.31 -4.77
CA GLN A 72 9.21 3.02 -5.82
C GLN A 72 8.34 4.23 -6.17
N ILE A 73 7.86 4.98 -5.17
CA ILE A 73 7.11 6.22 -5.40
C ILE A 73 7.98 7.23 -6.17
N GLN A 74 9.25 7.38 -5.79
CA GLN A 74 10.18 8.28 -6.48
C GLN A 74 10.42 7.88 -7.94
N SER A 75 10.31 6.58 -8.27
CA SER A 75 10.43 6.11 -9.67
C SER A 75 9.20 6.44 -10.53
N VAL A 76 8.03 6.63 -9.91
CA VAL A 76 6.77 6.94 -10.59
C VAL A 76 6.55 8.44 -10.73
N LEU A 77 6.99 9.22 -9.74
CA LEU A 77 6.84 10.67 -9.71
C LEU A 77 7.98 11.37 -10.46
N THR A 78 7.65 12.48 -11.12
CA THR A 78 8.70 13.36 -11.67
C THR A 78 9.51 14.01 -10.54
N PRO A 79 10.78 14.43 -10.78
CA PRO A 79 11.56 15.12 -9.77
C PRO A 79 10.86 16.36 -9.19
N ARG A 80 10.08 17.07 -10.02
CA ARG A 80 9.27 18.22 -9.59
C ARG A 80 8.13 17.80 -8.68
N GLN A 81 7.34 16.79 -9.06
CA GLN A 81 6.25 16.26 -8.24
C GLN A 81 6.77 15.68 -6.92
N TRP A 82 7.94 15.02 -6.93
CA TRP A 82 8.58 14.50 -5.73
C TRP A 82 8.94 15.61 -4.74
N LYS A 83 9.53 16.71 -5.23
CA LYS A 83 9.86 17.88 -4.39
C LYS A 83 8.60 18.55 -3.82
N GLU A 84 7.54 18.64 -4.61
CA GLU A 84 6.26 19.19 -4.16
C GLU A 84 5.57 18.29 -3.13
N LEU A 85 5.62 16.97 -3.32
CA LEU A 85 5.13 15.99 -2.34
C LEU A 85 5.84 16.15 -1.00
N GLN A 86 7.17 16.25 -1.00
CA GLN A 86 7.95 16.47 0.22
C GLN A 86 7.58 17.78 0.91
N ALA A 87 7.40 18.87 0.16
CA ALA A 87 6.99 20.15 0.72
C ALA A 87 5.60 20.07 1.39
N LEU A 88 4.65 19.38 0.73
CA LEU A 88 3.31 19.16 1.28
C LEU A 88 3.33 18.28 2.53
N GLN A 89 4.18 17.25 2.57
CA GLN A 89 4.36 16.40 3.74
C GLN A 89 5.02 17.16 4.90
N ALA A 90 6.03 17.99 4.61
CA ALA A 90 6.66 18.85 5.61
C ALA A 90 5.70 19.88 6.20
N SER A 91 4.67 20.29 5.44
CA SER A 91 3.62 21.18 5.93
C SER A 91 2.51 20.47 6.72
N GLY A 92 2.66 19.17 7.01
CA GLY A 92 1.66 18.36 7.73
C GLY A 92 0.45 17.95 6.88
N THR A 93 0.52 18.10 5.55
CA THR A 93 -0.56 17.66 4.66
C THR A 93 -0.61 16.14 4.64
N SER A 94 -1.80 15.57 4.89
CA SER A 94 -2.03 14.12 4.78
C SER A 94 -1.66 13.61 3.39
N LYS A 95 -1.05 12.42 3.31
CA LYS A 95 -0.56 11.80 2.06
C LYS A 95 -1.61 11.83 0.94
N ASN A 96 -2.86 11.48 1.22
CA ASN A 96 -3.94 11.48 0.24
C ASN A 96 -4.24 12.87 -0.34
N VAL A 97 -4.25 13.89 0.51
CA VAL A 97 -4.48 15.29 0.09
C VAL A 97 -3.28 15.82 -0.68
N ALA A 98 -2.05 15.43 -0.29
CA ALA A 98 -0.85 15.81 -0.99
C ALA A 98 -0.80 15.20 -2.40
N LEU A 99 -1.17 13.93 -2.55
CA LEU A 99 -1.21 13.25 -3.84
C LEU A 99 -2.26 13.85 -4.79
N ASP A 100 -3.44 14.22 -4.29
CA ASP A 100 -4.49 14.87 -5.08
C ASP A 100 -4.03 16.21 -5.70
N LYS A 101 -3.18 16.95 -4.97
CA LYS A 101 -2.62 18.24 -5.43
C LYS A 101 -1.57 18.10 -6.53
N LEU A 102 -0.92 16.94 -6.67
CA LEU A 102 0.21 16.75 -7.60
C LEU A 102 -0.18 16.59 -9.07
N LYS A 103 -1.48 16.71 -9.40
CA LYS A 103 -2.03 16.55 -10.77
C LYS A 103 -1.44 15.31 -11.46
N LEU A 104 -1.49 14.18 -10.76
CA LEU A 104 -0.91 12.92 -11.21
C LEU A 104 -1.59 12.42 -12.49
N SER A 105 -0.83 11.82 -13.39
CA SER A 105 -1.42 11.15 -14.55
C SER A 105 -2.18 9.88 -14.11
N PRO A 106 -3.16 9.41 -14.90
CA PRO A 106 -3.87 8.16 -14.60
C PRO A 106 -2.92 6.98 -14.36
N THR A 107 -1.89 6.85 -15.20
CA THR A 107 -0.86 5.81 -15.07
C THR A 107 -0.07 5.93 -13.76
N GLN A 108 0.30 7.16 -13.37
CA GLN A 108 1.01 7.39 -12.10
C GLN A 108 0.11 7.02 -10.90
N ILE A 109 -1.17 7.38 -10.94
CA ILE A 109 -2.14 7.02 -9.89
C ILE A 109 -2.24 5.50 -9.75
N THR A 110 -2.37 4.78 -10.86
CA THR A 110 -2.40 3.31 -10.86
C THR A 110 -1.14 2.72 -10.24
N GLN A 111 0.04 3.15 -10.70
CA GLN A 111 1.32 2.64 -10.19
C GLN A 111 1.48 2.92 -8.70
N LEU A 112 1.11 4.11 -8.22
CA LEU A 112 1.18 4.43 -6.79
C LEU A 112 0.25 3.56 -5.94
N LYS A 113 -0.94 3.22 -6.44
CA LYS A 113 -1.87 2.34 -5.73
C LYS A 113 -1.38 0.90 -5.69
N GLU A 114 -0.79 0.41 -6.77
CA GLU A 114 -0.15 -0.90 -6.79
C GLU A 114 1.01 -0.97 -5.79
N ILE A 115 1.88 0.04 -5.79
CA ILE A 115 2.98 0.15 -4.83
C ILE A 115 2.45 0.18 -3.38
N GLU A 116 1.38 0.93 -3.12
CA GLU A 116 0.75 1.00 -1.80
C GLU A 116 0.13 -0.33 -1.38
N ALA A 117 -0.53 -1.04 -2.29
CA ALA A 117 -1.10 -2.37 -2.03
C ALA A 117 0.01 -3.38 -1.67
N ILE A 118 1.13 -3.36 -2.39
CA ILE A 118 2.30 -4.21 -2.11
C ILE A 118 2.89 -3.85 -0.74
N ALA A 119 3.04 -2.57 -0.42
CA ALA A 119 3.55 -2.13 0.88
C ALA A 119 2.62 -2.56 2.02
N GLN A 120 1.30 -2.43 1.84
CA GLN A 120 0.31 -2.89 2.80
C GLN A 120 0.40 -4.42 3.01
N GLN A 121 0.58 -5.20 1.94
CA GLN A 121 0.75 -6.65 2.03
C GLN A 121 1.99 -7.02 2.85
N ARG A 122 3.12 -6.36 2.57
CA ARG A 122 4.38 -6.59 3.33
C ARG A 122 4.21 -6.19 4.79
N PHE A 123 3.56 -5.06 5.04
CA PHE A 123 3.27 -4.60 6.40
C PHE A 123 2.41 -5.61 7.16
N LEU A 124 1.31 -6.08 6.58
CA LEU A 124 0.44 -7.07 7.23
C LEU A 124 1.16 -8.40 7.46
N SER A 125 2.12 -8.76 6.61
CA SER A 125 2.90 -10.00 6.74
C SER A 125 3.88 -9.97 7.90
N ILE A 126 4.33 -8.79 8.35
CA ILE A 126 5.21 -8.67 9.52
C ILE A 126 4.45 -8.62 10.84
N LEU A 127 3.12 -8.45 10.82
CA LEU A 127 2.29 -8.39 12.02
C LEU A 127 1.87 -9.76 12.52
N THR A 128 1.77 -9.89 13.84
CA THR A 128 1.16 -11.05 14.51
C THR A 128 -0.36 -11.07 14.31
N PRO A 129 -1.02 -12.25 14.43
CA PRO A 129 -2.48 -12.34 14.35
C PRO A 129 -3.21 -11.40 15.34
N ALA A 130 -2.70 -11.27 16.57
CA ALA A 130 -3.26 -10.37 17.57
C ALA A 130 -3.14 -8.88 17.17
N GLN A 131 -1.99 -8.47 16.63
CA GLN A 131 -1.77 -7.13 16.11
C GLN A 131 -2.67 -6.82 14.90
N LYS A 132 -2.84 -7.78 13.97
CA LYS A 132 -3.80 -7.64 12.85
C LYS A 132 -5.22 -7.45 13.35
N GLN A 133 -5.63 -8.22 14.36
CA GLN A 133 -6.97 -8.10 14.96
C GLN A 133 -7.16 -6.73 15.63
N GLN A 134 -6.11 -6.18 16.26
CA GLN A 134 -6.14 -4.84 16.83
C GLN A 134 -6.30 -3.76 15.76
N LEU A 135 -5.55 -3.84 14.64
CA LEU A 135 -5.73 -2.93 13.49
C LEU A 135 -7.14 -2.96 12.95
N GLN A 136 -7.75 -4.13 12.88
CA GLN A 136 -9.10 -4.30 12.38
C GLN A 136 -10.11 -3.63 13.31
N LYS A 137 -9.92 -3.73 14.63
CA LYS A 137 -10.74 -3.02 15.63
C LYS A 137 -10.56 -1.51 15.58
N SER A 138 -9.33 -1.01 15.39
CA SER A 138 -9.05 0.43 15.29
C SER A 138 -9.53 1.07 13.98
N GLN A 139 -9.63 0.28 12.90
CA GLN A 139 -10.22 0.73 11.62
C GLN A 139 -11.76 0.75 11.64
N LEU A 140 -12.44 0.31 12.71
CA LEU A 140 -13.90 0.43 12.87
C LEU A 140 -14.37 1.86 13.25
N SER A 141 -13.54 2.89 13.02
CA SER A 141 -14.01 4.27 13.11
C SER A 141 -14.92 4.58 11.90
N PRO A 142 -16.09 5.21 12.09
CA PRO A 142 -17.07 5.43 11.03
C PRO A 142 -16.55 6.49 10.06
N THR A 143 -15.81 6.06 9.05
CA THR A 143 -15.67 6.80 7.79
C THR A 143 -16.49 6.05 6.74
N PRO A 144 -17.42 6.71 6.03
CA PRO A 144 -18.13 6.09 4.91
C PRO A 144 -17.10 5.99 3.75
N VAL A 145 -16.84 4.88 3.07
CA VAL A 145 -17.51 3.58 2.92
C VAL A 145 -16.40 2.58 2.53
N PRO A 146 -16.17 1.47 3.24
CA PRO A 146 -15.61 0.28 2.61
C PRO A 146 -16.71 -0.28 1.71
N THR A 147 -16.46 -0.33 0.41
CA THR A 147 -17.31 -1.05 -0.54
C THR A 147 -17.59 -2.43 0.03
N PRO A 148 -18.85 -2.90 0.01
CA PRO A 148 -19.23 -4.10 0.74
C PRO A 148 -18.40 -5.26 0.18
N ILE A 149 -17.59 -5.86 1.06
CA ILE A 149 -17.50 -7.32 1.13
C ILE A 149 -18.91 -7.79 0.79
N SER A 150 -19.10 -8.46 -0.36
CA SER A 150 -20.44 -8.84 -0.82
C SER A 150 -21.23 -9.31 0.39
N PRO A 151 -22.49 -8.91 0.61
CA PRO A 151 -23.21 -9.25 1.85
C PRO A 151 -23.12 -10.75 2.19
N ALA A 152 -22.98 -11.60 1.15
CA ALA A 152 -22.64 -13.01 1.25
C ALA A 152 -21.36 -13.33 2.05
N LEU A 153 -20.28 -12.57 1.88
CA LEU A 153 -19.01 -12.70 2.59
C LEU A 153 -19.08 -12.19 4.03
N ALA A 154 -19.91 -11.17 4.29
CA ALA A 154 -20.15 -10.68 5.64
C ALA A 154 -20.91 -11.71 6.50
N ALA A 155 -21.74 -12.54 5.86
CA ALA A 155 -22.43 -13.66 6.50
C ALA A 155 -21.52 -14.86 6.77
N LEU A 156 -20.30 -14.89 6.20
CA LEU A 156 -19.31 -15.90 6.54
C LEU A 156 -18.60 -15.48 7.82
N ASN A 157 -18.51 -16.39 8.81
CA ASN A 157 -17.68 -16.22 10.00
C ASN A 157 -16.19 -16.30 9.63
N LEU A 158 -15.69 -15.31 8.89
CA LEU A 158 -14.31 -15.23 8.43
C LEU A 158 -13.37 -15.02 9.63
N THR A 159 -12.28 -15.77 9.66
CA THR A 159 -11.20 -15.57 10.64
C THR A 159 -10.50 -14.22 10.42
N ALA A 160 -9.73 -13.76 11.41
CA ALA A 160 -8.98 -12.51 11.30
C ALA A 160 -8.02 -12.51 10.10
N ASP A 161 -7.29 -13.61 9.89
CA ASP A 161 -6.40 -13.77 8.73
C ASP A 161 -7.16 -13.83 7.41
N GLN A 162 -8.31 -14.51 7.35
CA GLN A 162 -9.15 -14.53 6.15
C GLN A 162 -9.69 -13.14 5.81
N LYS A 163 -10.16 -12.37 6.79
CA LYS A 163 -10.61 -10.98 6.57
C LYS A 163 -9.48 -10.09 6.03
N VAL A 164 -8.27 -10.28 6.54
CA VAL A 164 -7.08 -9.58 6.03
C VAL A 164 -6.82 -9.94 4.56
N GLN A 165 -6.88 -11.22 4.21
CA GLN A 165 -6.65 -11.64 2.82
C GLN A 165 -7.78 -11.18 1.89
N VAL A 166 -9.04 -11.16 2.34
CA VAL A 166 -10.16 -10.58 1.57
C VAL A 166 -9.95 -9.09 1.34
N GLN A 167 -9.50 -8.35 2.36
CA GLN A 167 -9.22 -6.93 2.20
C GLN A 167 -8.04 -6.66 1.25
N GLN A 168 -7.03 -7.54 1.22
CA GLN A 168 -5.95 -7.46 0.23
C GLN A 168 -6.45 -7.67 -1.20
N ILE A 169 -7.37 -8.62 -1.40
CA ILE A 169 -8.02 -8.84 -2.71
C ILE A 169 -8.79 -7.59 -3.11
N ASP A 170 -9.56 -6.99 -2.19
CA ASP A 170 -10.35 -5.79 -2.46
C ASP A 170 -9.45 -4.61 -2.89
N THR A 171 -8.37 -4.33 -2.15
CA THR A 171 -7.41 -3.28 -2.51
C THR A 171 -6.83 -3.49 -3.90
N LEU A 172 -6.45 -4.73 -4.23
CA LEU A 172 -5.87 -5.06 -5.53
C LEU A 172 -6.90 -4.90 -6.67
N VAL A 173 -8.12 -5.39 -6.46
CA VAL A 173 -9.23 -5.21 -7.40
C VAL A 173 -9.51 -3.74 -7.62
N GLN A 174 -9.56 -2.94 -6.55
CA GLN A 174 -9.81 -1.51 -6.65
C GLN A 174 -8.72 -0.79 -7.47
N ALA A 175 -7.45 -1.14 -7.28
CA ALA A 175 -6.34 -0.60 -8.06
C ALA A 175 -6.44 -1.00 -9.55
N GLN A 176 -6.81 -2.25 -9.83
CA GLN A 176 -6.90 -2.75 -11.19
C GLN A 176 -8.11 -2.17 -11.94
N VAL A 177 -9.26 -2.06 -11.27
CA VAL A 177 -10.46 -1.36 -11.78
C VAL A 177 -10.13 0.09 -12.14
N GLN A 178 -9.37 0.80 -11.30
CA GLN A 178 -8.94 2.17 -11.62
C GLN A 178 -8.02 2.28 -12.81
N SER A 179 -7.20 1.26 -13.07
CA SER A 179 -6.37 1.23 -14.28
C SER A 179 -7.20 1.04 -15.54
N ILE A 180 -8.36 0.38 -15.44
CA ILE A 180 -9.24 0.07 -16.58
C ILE A 180 -10.20 1.24 -16.85
N LEU A 181 -10.66 1.91 -15.80
CA LEU A 181 -11.59 3.03 -15.89
C LEU A 181 -10.89 4.36 -16.14
N LYS A 182 -11.50 5.23 -16.96
CA LYS A 182 -11.04 6.61 -17.14
C LYS A 182 -11.30 7.43 -15.85
N PRO A 183 -10.56 8.53 -15.61
CA PRO A 183 -10.75 9.36 -14.42
C PRO A 183 -12.20 9.82 -14.19
N ASP A 184 -12.89 10.27 -15.24
CA ASP A 184 -14.30 10.66 -15.16
C ASP A 184 -15.23 9.48 -14.85
N GLN A 185 -14.94 8.29 -15.39
CA GLN A 185 -15.69 7.07 -15.11
C GLN A 185 -15.48 6.62 -13.66
N TRP A 186 -14.27 6.74 -13.13
CA TRP A 186 -13.95 6.46 -11.74
C TRP A 186 -14.69 7.40 -10.77
N LYS A 187 -14.68 8.70 -11.07
CA LYS A 187 -15.39 9.69 -10.26
C LYS A 187 -16.90 9.41 -10.23
N ARG A 188 -17.45 8.99 -11.37
CA ARG A 188 -18.86 8.60 -11.48
C ARG A 188 -19.17 7.30 -10.72
N LEU A 189 -18.28 6.31 -10.79
CA LEU A 189 -18.39 5.08 -9.99
C LEU A 189 -18.45 5.40 -8.49
N GLN A 190 -17.56 6.27 -8.01
CA GLN A 190 -17.52 6.67 -6.61
C GLN A 190 -18.80 7.42 -6.17
N ALA A 191 -19.31 8.30 -7.03
CA ALA A 191 -20.59 8.99 -6.78
C ALA A 191 -21.77 8.01 -6.72
N LEU A 192 -21.83 7.03 -7.63
CA LEU A 192 -22.87 6.00 -7.65
C LEU A 192 -22.81 5.10 -6.41
N GLN A 193 -21.60 4.72 -5.96
CA GLN A 193 -21.40 3.96 -4.74
C GLN A 193 -21.80 4.75 -3.49
N SER A 194 -21.51 6.05 -3.47
CA SER A 194 -21.94 6.96 -2.38
C SER A 194 -23.46 7.16 -2.37
N ALA A 195 -24.12 7.00 -3.52
CA ALA A 195 -25.57 6.97 -3.64
C ALA A 195 -26.20 5.61 -3.27
N GLY A 196 -25.40 4.64 -2.80
CA GLY A 196 -25.88 3.34 -2.33
C GLY A 196 -26.00 2.26 -3.40
N ASN A 197 -25.58 2.53 -4.65
CA ASN A 197 -25.55 1.50 -5.68
C ASN A 197 -24.45 0.47 -5.38
N THR A 198 -24.72 -0.81 -5.64
CA THR A 198 -23.66 -1.82 -5.60
C THR A 198 -22.63 -1.56 -6.69
N THR A 199 -21.41 -2.06 -6.53
CA THR A 199 -20.37 -1.93 -7.57
C THR A 199 -20.83 -2.50 -8.91
N ALA A 200 -21.56 -3.62 -8.91
CA ALA A 200 -22.09 -4.22 -10.13
C ALA A 200 -23.09 -3.27 -10.83
N GLU A 201 -24.06 -2.73 -10.09
CA GLU A 201 -25.04 -1.76 -10.63
C GLU A 201 -24.39 -0.44 -11.05
N ALA A 202 -23.38 0.01 -10.31
CA ALA A 202 -22.68 1.23 -10.63
C ALA A 202 -21.83 1.05 -11.91
N LEU A 203 -21.21 -0.12 -12.11
CA LEU A 203 -20.46 -0.45 -13.33
C LEU A 203 -21.35 -0.58 -14.56
N THR A 204 -22.58 -1.12 -14.43
CA THR A 204 -23.52 -1.19 -15.56
C THR A 204 -24.05 0.18 -15.98
N GLN A 205 -24.06 1.15 -15.07
CA GLN A 205 -24.41 2.55 -15.36
C GLN A 205 -23.25 3.36 -15.95
N LEU A 206 -22.04 2.82 -15.98
CA LEU A 206 -20.93 3.43 -16.70
C LEU A 206 -21.01 3.05 -18.19
N ASN A 207 -20.76 4.03 -19.06
CA ASN A 207 -20.63 3.77 -20.50
C ASN A 207 -19.26 3.13 -20.80
N LEU A 208 -19.10 1.86 -20.43
CA LEU A 208 -17.89 1.07 -20.57
C LEU A 208 -17.77 0.51 -21.98
N SER A 209 -16.57 0.59 -22.57
CA SER A 209 -16.26 -0.12 -23.81
C SER A 209 -16.24 -1.64 -23.59
N ASP A 210 -16.41 -2.42 -24.66
CA ASP A 210 -16.36 -3.89 -24.57
C ASP A 210 -15.01 -4.40 -24.07
N GLN A 211 -13.92 -3.72 -24.44
CA GLN A 211 -12.59 -4.00 -23.92
C GLN A 211 -12.53 -3.77 -22.39
N GLN A 212 -13.05 -2.65 -21.89
CA GLN A 212 -13.08 -2.38 -20.44
C GLN A 212 -13.95 -3.38 -19.70
N LYS A 213 -15.10 -3.77 -20.24
CA LYS A 213 -15.96 -4.82 -19.66
C LYS A 213 -15.23 -6.15 -19.56
N SER A 214 -14.54 -6.56 -20.62
CA SER A 214 -13.75 -7.80 -20.63
C SER A 214 -12.64 -7.76 -19.58
N GLN A 215 -11.92 -6.64 -19.47
CA GLN A 215 -10.85 -6.49 -18.47
C GLN A 215 -11.41 -6.52 -17.05
N LEU A 216 -12.55 -5.88 -16.79
CA LEU A 216 -13.20 -5.91 -15.47
C LEU A 216 -13.69 -7.31 -15.12
N GLN A 217 -14.23 -8.05 -16.09
CA GLN A 217 -14.67 -9.43 -15.89
C GLN A 217 -13.49 -10.34 -15.55
N GLU A 218 -12.32 -10.13 -16.17
CA GLU A 218 -11.10 -10.86 -15.83
C GLU A 218 -10.62 -10.56 -14.41
N VAL A 219 -10.63 -9.27 -14.02
CA VAL A 219 -10.31 -8.85 -12.64
C VAL A 219 -11.26 -9.49 -11.64
N GLU A 220 -12.57 -9.48 -11.92
CA GLU A 220 -13.57 -10.09 -11.05
C GLU A 220 -13.38 -11.61 -10.95
N ALA A 221 -13.15 -12.29 -12.08
CA ALA A 221 -12.92 -13.74 -12.09
C ALA A 221 -11.67 -14.12 -11.27
N LEU A 222 -10.58 -13.35 -11.42
CA LEU A 222 -9.37 -13.55 -10.63
C LEU A 222 -9.62 -13.30 -9.14
N ALA A 223 -10.35 -12.24 -8.81
CA ALA A 223 -10.71 -11.91 -7.43
C ALA A 223 -11.55 -13.03 -6.79
N GLN A 224 -12.56 -13.54 -7.51
CA GLN A 224 -13.38 -14.65 -7.07
C GLN A 224 -12.54 -15.92 -6.84
N GLN A 225 -11.64 -16.25 -7.76
CA GLN A 225 -10.77 -17.43 -7.61
C GLN A 225 -9.87 -17.31 -6.38
N ARG A 226 -9.25 -16.15 -6.17
CA ARG A 226 -8.42 -15.90 -4.98
C ARG A 226 -9.24 -15.95 -3.70
N LEU A 227 -10.43 -15.39 -3.74
CA LEU A 227 -11.32 -15.39 -2.59
C LEU A 227 -11.75 -16.81 -2.22
N LEU A 228 -12.16 -17.63 -3.20
CA LEU A 228 -12.49 -19.03 -2.98
C LEU A 228 -11.31 -19.82 -2.40
N SER A 229 -10.07 -19.47 -2.77
CA SER A 229 -8.87 -20.14 -2.26
C SER A 229 -8.59 -19.84 -0.78
N ILE A 230 -9.15 -18.75 -0.24
CA ILE A 230 -9.03 -18.35 1.17
C ILE A 230 -10.12 -18.98 2.03
N LEU A 231 -11.26 -19.30 1.43
CA LEU A 231 -12.40 -19.89 2.14
C LEU A 231 -12.20 -21.39 2.40
N THR A 232 -12.70 -21.84 3.54
CA THR A 232 -12.84 -23.28 3.84
C THR A 232 -13.95 -23.90 3.00
N ASP A 233 -13.95 -25.22 2.83
CA ASP A 233 -14.99 -25.90 2.04
C ASP A 233 -16.39 -25.72 2.62
N ALA A 234 -16.51 -25.65 3.95
CA ALA A 234 -17.76 -25.30 4.62
C ALA A 234 -18.24 -23.88 4.26
N GLN A 235 -17.35 -22.89 4.31
CA GLN A 235 -17.66 -21.49 3.93
C GLN A 235 -18.01 -21.38 2.44
N LYS A 236 -17.31 -22.10 1.55
CA LYS A 236 -17.64 -22.16 0.11
C LYS A 236 -19.04 -22.74 -0.10
N LYS A 237 -19.42 -23.78 0.64
CA LYS A 237 -20.74 -24.39 0.54
C LYS A 237 -21.85 -23.44 1.01
N THR A 238 -21.60 -22.66 2.07
CA THR A 238 -22.53 -21.58 2.50
C THR A 238 -22.68 -20.52 1.41
N LEU A 239 -21.59 -20.09 0.79
CA LEU A 239 -21.62 -19.09 -0.27
C LEU A 239 -22.36 -19.58 -1.53
N GLN A 240 -22.20 -20.86 -1.90
CA GLN A 240 -22.94 -21.48 -3.01
C GLN A 240 -24.45 -21.57 -2.72
N GLN A 241 -24.84 -21.93 -1.50
CA GLN A 241 -26.25 -21.99 -1.11
C GLN A 241 -26.91 -20.61 -1.10
N GLN A 242 -26.16 -19.55 -0.79
CA GLN A 242 -26.67 -18.17 -0.87
C GLN A 242 -26.80 -17.63 -2.30
N LYS A 243 -26.12 -18.26 -3.27
CA LYS A 243 -26.14 -17.85 -4.69
C LYS A 243 -27.24 -18.57 -5.49
N GLN A 244 -27.90 -19.57 -4.91
CA GLN A 244 -29.07 -20.23 -5.47
C GLN A 244 -30.34 -19.55 -4.92
N PRO A 245 -31.18 -18.93 -5.77
CA PRO A 245 -32.48 -18.40 -5.36
C PRO A 245 -33.46 -19.53 -5.00
#